data_AF-A0A6L7WP25-F1
#
_entry.id   AF-A0A6L7WP25-F1
#
_cell.length_a   1.000
_cell.length_b   1.000
_cell.length_c   1.000
_cell.angle_alpha   90.00
_cell.angle_beta   90.00
_cell.angle_gamma   90.00
#
_symmetry.space_group_name_H-M   'P 1'
#
loop_
_entity.id
_entity.type
_entity.pdbx_description
1 polymer ?
#
loop_
_entity_poly.entity_id
_entity_poly.type
_entity_poly.pdbx_seq_one_letter_code
_entity_poly.pdbx_strand_id
1 'polypeptide(L)'
;MGIPGGGPNPRFTNDAGWWGLHGVSSPEEAREVVRAEAARGIRILKIWVDARDERRGARVKLHPDIYAAILDEAQVRDIRVIAHATTLEDHKRLIAAGTRRFIHMPYNVAVDDEYLALVAARNVFIVPTIGMVTRREPYRRPVYEDPFFQEQVPEEVVAMLREAAAGDSNAVGPRTAADEARARLIRDNFLRLRDHVILGTDAGAVGDFFGYADHLELELFVRLGMTPAEAIVAATTRAARAFGLTDAGSIEAGRRADFVVLDANPLDDITHTREIAAVYLRGVQVDRAALRGRWTESAETGASPARDGQERRAAEAEPVVFRWVGTTAHAWGAWVTPGASVDDWVEQAIALCAGEDVCEINVFEGPELATHEIPVPEANREGLKWVLRYRLDETPRVVVEEVRAEPGRERRTWTFDR
;
A
#
# COMPACT_ATOMS: atom_id res chain seq x y z
N MET A 1 7.19 -9.03 7.07
CA MET A 1 8.26 -9.81 7.73
C MET A 1 8.89 -10.77 6.74
N GLY A 2 10.21 -10.91 6.78
CA GLY A 2 10.98 -11.87 6.00
C GLY A 2 12.29 -12.19 6.72
N ILE A 3 13.17 -12.97 6.11
CA ILE A 3 14.52 -13.18 6.67
C ILE A 3 15.46 -12.05 6.19
N PRO A 4 16.46 -11.61 6.97
CA PRO A 4 17.48 -10.68 6.47
C PRO A 4 18.12 -11.20 5.18
N GLY A 5 18.17 -10.35 4.14
CA GLY A 5 18.64 -10.75 2.81
C GLY A 5 17.67 -11.63 2.00
N GLY A 6 16.48 -11.93 2.54
CA GLY A 6 15.34 -12.47 1.81
C GLY A 6 14.26 -11.40 1.57
N GLY A 7 13.14 -11.79 0.96
CA GLY A 7 12.04 -10.86 0.66
C GLY A 7 12.00 -10.35 -0.80
N PRO A 8 11.07 -9.43 -1.12
CA PRO A 8 10.88 -8.88 -2.48
C PRO A 8 12.05 -8.01 -2.98
N ASN A 9 12.95 -7.64 -2.09
CA ASN A 9 14.22 -6.98 -2.37
C ASN A 9 15.10 -7.17 -1.13
N PRO A 10 16.31 -7.72 -1.23
CA PRO A 10 17.20 -7.87 -0.08
C PRO A 10 17.71 -6.54 0.48
N ARG A 11 17.40 -5.40 -0.16
CA ARG A 11 17.60 -4.06 0.39
C ARG A 11 16.42 -3.55 1.23
N PHE A 12 15.22 -4.12 1.09
CA PHE A 12 14.01 -3.61 1.76
C PHE A 12 14.04 -3.75 3.28
N THR A 13 14.72 -4.77 3.82
CA THR A 13 14.87 -4.93 5.28
C THR A 13 16.00 -4.07 5.87
N ASN A 14 16.81 -3.42 5.03
CA ASN A 14 17.99 -2.64 5.44
C ASN A 14 17.80 -1.13 5.19
N ASP A 15 16.65 -0.71 4.67
CA ASP A 15 16.33 0.69 4.41
C ASP A 15 15.61 1.29 5.62
N ALA A 16 16.33 2.13 6.38
CA ALA A 16 15.84 2.75 7.61
C ALA A 16 14.67 3.72 7.38
N GLY A 17 14.34 4.08 6.13
CA GLY A 17 13.24 4.97 5.79
C GLY A 17 11.86 4.31 5.72
N TRP A 18 11.78 2.97 5.76
CA TRP A 18 10.51 2.24 5.61
C TRP A 18 10.02 1.68 6.95
N TRP A 19 8.88 2.17 7.41
CA TRP A 19 8.22 1.66 8.60
C TRP A 19 7.46 0.36 8.30
N GLY A 20 7.52 -0.63 9.20
CA GLY A 20 6.74 -1.89 9.11
C GLY A 20 7.41 -3.03 8.33
N LEU A 21 8.68 -2.86 7.92
CA LEU A 21 9.48 -3.93 7.32
C LEU A 21 10.44 -4.50 8.37
N HIS A 22 10.34 -5.81 8.60
CA HIS A 22 11.13 -6.50 9.61
C HIS A 22 11.83 -7.71 8.98
N GLY A 23 13.16 -7.71 9.04
CA GLY A 23 13.97 -8.92 8.93
C GLY A 23 13.93 -9.66 10.26
N VAL A 24 13.66 -10.97 10.24
CA VAL A 24 13.69 -11.82 11.44
C VAL A 24 14.49 -13.08 11.15
N SER A 25 15.40 -13.43 12.06
CA SER A 25 16.38 -14.50 11.91
C SER A 25 16.18 -15.66 12.89
N SER A 26 15.32 -15.47 13.91
CA SER A 26 14.99 -16.50 14.90
C SER A 26 13.50 -16.50 15.27
N PRO A 27 12.97 -17.60 15.82
CA PRO A 27 11.60 -17.65 16.34
C PRO A 27 11.30 -16.59 17.39
N GLU A 28 12.21 -16.33 18.35
CA GLU A 28 11.96 -15.36 19.42
C GLU A 28 11.90 -13.93 18.89
N GLU A 29 12.86 -13.55 18.04
CA GLU A 29 12.85 -12.24 17.36
C GLU A 29 11.55 -12.04 16.58
N ALA A 30 11.06 -13.10 15.92
CA ALA A 30 9.81 -13.04 15.20
C ALA A 30 8.60 -12.83 16.13
N ARG A 31 8.57 -13.47 17.31
CA ARG A 31 7.54 -13.20 18.33
C ARG A 31 7.62 -11.77 18.84
N GLU A 32 8.82 -11.26 19.14
CA GLU A 32 9.02 -9.87 19.58
C GLU A 32 8.48 -8.86 18.57
N VAL A 33 8.75 -9.04 17.28
CA VAL A 33 8.19 -8.18 16.23
C VAL A 33 6.67 -8.26 16.20
N VAL A 34 6.09 -9.46 16.27
CA VAL A 34 4.61 -9.61 16.32
C VAL A 34 4.03 -8.88 17.54
N ARG A 35 4.68 -8.97 18.70
CA ARG A 35 4.27 -8.25 19.92
C ARG A 35 4.35 -6.73 19.75
N ALA A 36 5.44 -6.24 19.15
CA ALA A 36 5.64 -4.82 18.91
C ALA A 36 4.60 -4.26 17.94
N GLU A 37 4.35 -4.92 16.81
CA GLU A 37 3.35 -4.49 15.84
C GLU A 37 1.92 -4.56 16.41
N ALA A 38 1.62 -5.58 17.23
CA ALA A 38 0.36 -5.65 17.96
C ALA A 38 0.17 -4.46 18.91
N ALA A 39 1.22 -4.05 19.62
CA ALA A 39 1.19 -2.90 20.53
C ALA A 39 0.95 -1.57 19.79
N ARG A 40 1.29 -1.52 18.49
CA ARG A 40 1.00 -0.39 17.59
C ARG A 40 -0.41 -0.47 16.97
N GLY A 41 -1.22 -1.46 17.36
CA GLY A 41 -2.57 -1.64 16.83
C GLY A 41 -2.64 -2.32 15.46
N ILE A 42 -1.53 -2.84 14.93
CA ILE A 42 -1.51 -3.53 13.63
C ILE A 42 -2.18 -4.90 13.77
N ARG A 43 -3.17 -5.17 12.90
CA ARG A 43 -3.98 -6.40 12.89
C ARG A 43 -3.78 -7.30 11.68
N ILE A 44 -2.89 -6.90 10.77
CA ILE A 44 -2.54 -7.68 9.58
C ILE A 44 -1.01 -7.68 9.45
N LEU A 45 -0.43 -8.87 9.30
CA LEU A 45 1.00 -9.04 9.02
C LEU A 45 1.18 -9.81 7.72
N LYS A 46 2.08 -9.32 6.86
CA LYS A 46 2.53 -10.05 5.66
C LYS A 46 3.84 -10.77 5.94
N ILE A 47 3.92 -12.06 5.64
CA ILE A 47 5.16 -12.83 5.67
C ILE A 47 5.61 -13.19 4.25
N TRP A 48 6.92 -13.27 4.03
CA TRP A 48 7.50 -13.62 2.74
C TRP A 48 8.17 -14.99 2.77
N VAL A 49 7.56 -15.98 2.11
CA VAL A 49 8.03 -17.37 2.07
C VAL A 49 8.34 -17.75 0.62
N ASP A 50 9.31 -17.04 0.03
CA ASP A 50 9.78 -17.30 -1.32
C ASP A 50 11.27 -16.90 -1.44
N ALA A 51 12.00 -17.64 -2.27
CA ALA A 51 13.43 -17.43 -2.57
C ALA A 51 13.66 -17.08 -4.05
N ARG A 52 12.59 -16.80 -4.81
CA ARG A 52 12.65 -16.63 -6.27
C ARG A 52 13.19 -15.31 -6.78
N ASP A 53 13.44 -14.31 -5.94
CA ASP A 53 14.03 -13.08 -6.45
C ASP A 53 15.56 -13.18 -6.55
N GLU A 54 16.05 -14.17 -7.31
CA GLU A 54 17.47 -14.27 -7.68
C GLU A 54 17.94 -13.04 -8.45
N ARG A 55 17.03 -12.36 -9.18
CA ARG A 55 17.30 -11.11 -9.91
C ARG A 55 17.63 -9.95 -8.98
N ARG A 56 17.09 -9.94 -7.75
CA ARG A 56 17.41 -8.96 -6.72
C ARG A 56 18.31 -9.49 -5.61
N GLY A 57 18.57 -10.80 -5.54
CA GLY A 57 19.53 -11.43 -4.61
C GLY A 57 18.93 -12.16 -3.41
N ALA A 58 17.61 -12.37 -3.36
CA ALA A 58 16.96 -13.15 -2.30
C ALA A 58 17.27 -14.64 -2.48
N ARG A 59 18.05 -15.24 -1.56
CA ARG A 59 18.49 -16.66 -1.65
C ARG A 59 17.94 -17.55 -0.55
N VAL A 60 17.26 -16.98 0.44
CA VAL A 60 16.83 -17.68 1.65
C VAL A 60 15.36 -17.40 1.90
N LYS A 61 14.57 -18.46 2.05
CA LYS A 61 13.16 -18.38 2.46
C LYS A 61 13.09 -18.15 3.97
N LEU A 62 12.01 -17.53 4.42
CA LEU A 62 11.66 -17.53 5.84
C LEU A 62 11.51 -18.99 6.32
N HIS A 63 12.31 -19.37 7.33
CA HIS A 63 12.39 -20.76 7.80
C HIS A 63 11.06 -21.21 8.46
N PRO A 64 10.67 -22.50 8.33
CA PRO A 64 9.47 -23.03 8.97
C PRO A 64 9.26 -22.66 10.43
N ASP A 65 10.29 -22.85 11.23
CA ASP A 65 10.25 -22.61 12.68
C ASP A 65 9.97 -21.13 12.99
N ILE A 66 10.42 -20.22 12.11
CA ILE A 66 10.22 -18.78 12.27
C ILE A 66 8.78 -18.40 11.89
N TYR A 67 8.27 -18.83 10.73
CA TYR A 67 6.89 -18.50 10.38
C TYR A 67 5.87 -19.19 11.29
N ALA A 68 6.19 -20.37 11.84
CA ALA A 68 5.36 -21.02 12.85
C ALA A 68 5.27 -20.16 14.11
N ALA A 69 6.40 -19.62 14.57
CA ALA A 69 6.41 -18.70 15.72
C ALA A 69 5.62 -17.41 15.46
N ILE A 70 5.70 -16.85 14.24
CA ILE A 70 4.87 -15.71 13.83
C ILE A 70 3.38 -16.07 13.92
N LEU A 71 2.99 -17.20 13.34
CA LEU A 71 1.59 -17.64 13.27
C LEU A 71 1.02 -17.91 14.68
N ASP A 72 1.77 -18.60 15.53
CA ASP A 72 1.40 -18.85 16.93
C ASP A 72 1.18 -17.54 17.71
N GLU A 73 2.15 -16.62 17.63
CA GLU A 73 2.09 -15.35 18.37
C GLU A 73 0.97 -14.43 17.86
N ALA A 74 0.77 -14.43 16.55
CA ALA A 74 -0.27 -13.67 15.87
C ALA A 74 -1.67 -14.19 16.25
N GLN A 75 -1.83 -15.52 16.37
CA GLN A 75 -3.10 -16.12 16.80
C GLN A 75 -3.50 -15.67 18.21
N VAL A 76 -2.56 -15.63 19.16
CA VAL A 76 -2.81 -15.15 20.53
C VAL A 76 -3.27 -13.68 20.56
N ARG A 77 -2.92 -12.89 19.53
CA ARG A 77 -3.16 -11.43 19.47
C ARG A 77 -4.26 -11.01 18.49
N ASP A 78 -4.99 -11.97 17.91
CA ASP A 78 -5.96 -11.73 16.84
C ASP A 78 -5.36 -10.93 15.65
N ILE A 79 -4.15 -11.30 15.25
CA ILE A 79 -3.48 -10.74 14.07
C ILE A 79 -3.64 -11.71 12.91
N ARG A 80 -4.11 -11.19 11.78
CA ARG A 80 -4.27 -11.96 10.55
C ARG A 80 -2.95 -11.99 9.81
N VAL A 81 -2.40 -13.19 9.59
CA VAL A 81 -1.19 -13.36 8.78
C VAL A 81 -1.59 -13.68 7.33
N ILE A 82 -0.94 -13.01 6.38
CA ILE A 82 -1.01 -13.28 4.94
C ILE A 82 0.38 -13.64 4.42
N ALA A 83 0.50 -14.75 3.70
CA ALA A 83 1.78 -15.26 3.23
C ALA A 83 1.95 -15.04 1.73
N HIS A 84 3.07 -14.44 1.33
CA HIS A 84 3.56 -14.57 -0.04
C HIS A 84 4.19 -15.95 -0.21
N ALA A 85 3.63 -16.77 -1.10
CA ALA A 85 4.19 -18.07 -1.48
C ALA A 85 3.70 -18.44 -2.89
N THR A 86 4.55 -19.09 -3.68
CA THR A 86 4.25 -19.41 -5.09
C THR A 86 4.36 -20.89 -5.42
N THR A 87 4.67 -21.73 -4.41
CA THR A 87 4.84 -23.17 -4.58
C THR A 87 3.78 -23.96 -3.83
N LEU A 88 3.39 -25.10 -4.41
CA LEU A 88 2.43 -26.03 -3.80
C LEU A 88 2.90 -26.52 -2.42
N GLU A 89 4.19 -26.85 -2.30
CA GLU A 89 4.78 -27.37 -1.06
C GLU A 89 4.77 -26.34 0.07
N ASP A 90 5.17 -25.09 -0.22
CA ASP A 90 5.16 -24.02 0.77
C ASP A 90 3.72 -23.71 1.22
N HIS A 91 2.76 -23.71 0.29
CA HIS A 91 1.34 -23.56 0.60
C HIS A 91 0.85 -24.63 1.58
N LYS A 92 1.11 -25.92 1.32
CA LYS A 92 0.72 -27.01 2.23
C LYS A 92 1.31 -26.84 3.63
N ARG A 93 2.61 -26.52 3.71
CA ARG A 93 3.30 -26.30 5.00
C ARG A 93 2.73 -25.11 5.77
N LEU A 94 2.47 -24.01 5.08
CA LEU A 94 1.89 -22.80 5.68
C LEU A 94 0.45 -23.04 6.16
N ILE A 95 -0.36 -23.78 5.40
CA ILE A 95 -1.71 -24.17 5.84
C ILE A 95 -1.64 -25.07 7.08
N ALA A 96 -0.72 -26.04 7.10
CA ALA A 96 -0.50 -26.92 8.25
C ALA A 96 -0.07 -26.12 9.51
N ALA A 97 0.73 -25.06 9.33
CA ALA A 97 1.15 -24.15 10.39
C ALA A 97 0.07 -23.12 10.79
N GLY A 98 -1.09 -23.08 10.12
CA GLY A 98 -2.23 -22.23 10.49
C GLY A 98 -2.48 -21.01 9.59
N THR A 99 -1.70 -20.80 8.53
CA THR A 99 -1.95 -19.74 7.54
C THR A 99 -3.24 -20.03 6.78
N ARG A 100 -4.06 -18.98 6.58
CA ARG A 100 -5.31 -19.06 5.81
C ARG A 100 -5.39 -18.07 4.65
N ARG A 101 -4.37 -17.25 4.43
CA ARG A 101 -4.40 -16.19 3.41
C ARG A 101 -3.09 -16.20 2.65
N PHE A 102 -3.19 -16.25 1.33
CA PHE A 102 -2.03 -16.31 0.45
C PHE A 102 -2.07 -15.16 -0.54
N ILE A 103 -0.90 -14.57 -0.78
CA ILE A 103 -0.62 -13.76 -1.95
C ILE A 103 0.18 -14.65 -2.89
N HIS A 104 -0.39 -14.76 -4.08
CA HIS A 104 -0.17 -15.74 -5.13
C HIS A 104 -0.74 -17.13 -4.85
N MET A 105 -0.87 -17.90 -5.93
CA MET A 105 -1.24 -19.31 -5.91
C MET A 105 -0.05 -20.18 -6.33
N PRO A 106 -0.12 -21.51 -6.15
CA PRO A 106 0.89 -22.42 -6.68
C PRO A 106 1.01 -22.30 -8.21
N TYR A 107 2.17 -21.83 -8.66
CA TYR A 107 2.48 -21.62 -10.08
C TYR A 107 3.46 -22.65 -10.65
N ASN A 108 4.05 -23.47 -9.79
CA ASN A 108 5.17 -24.35 -10.15
C ASN A 108 4.72 -25.72 -10.68
N VAL A 109 3.61 -26.25 -10.19
CA VAL A 109 3.08 -27.58 -10.53
C VAL A 109 1.55 -27.57 -10.42
N ALA A 110 0.90 -28.61 -10.95
CA ALA A 110 -0.53 -28.80 -10.77
C ALA A 110 -0.84 -28.97 -9.28
N VAL A 111 -1.88 -28.30 -8.79
CA VAL A 111 -2.38 -28.51 -7.43
C VAL A 111 -2.85 -29.97 -7.27
N ASP A 112 -2.74 -30.56 -6.09
CA ASP A 112 -3.19 -31.93 -5.84
C ASP A 112 -4.39 -31.97 -4.88
N ASP A 113 -5.01 -33.13 -4.76
CA ASP A 113 -6.23 -33.30 -3.98
C ASP A 113 -6.00 -33.11 -2.47
N GLU A 114 -4.80 -33.43 -1.99
CA GLU A 114 -4.40 -33.13 -0.61
C GLU A 114 -4.42 -31.61 -0.35
N TYR A 115 -3.83 -30.82 -1.25
CA TYR A 115 -3.85 -29.38 -1.13
C TYR A 115 -5.26 -28.80 -1.23
N LEU A 116 -6.09 -29.29 -2.15
CA LEU A 116 -7.48 -28.84 -2.26
C LEU A 116 -8.30 -29.17 -1.00
N ALA A 117 -8.10 -30.36 -0.43
CA ALA A 117 -8.73 -30.75 0.82
C ALA A 117 -8.29 -29.84 1.98
N LEU A 118 -6.99 -29.49 2.05
CA LEU A 118 -6.47 -28.55 3.04
C LEU A 118 -7.05 -27.14 2.88
N VAL A 119 -7.12 -26.64 1.64
CA VAL A 119 -7.69 -25.33 1.30
C VAL A 119 -9.15 -25.24 1.75
N ALA A 120 -9.95 -26.26 1.44
CA ALA A 120 -11.35 -26.35 1.85
C ALA A 120 -11.49 -26.46 3.37
N ALA A 121 -10.81 -27.42 4.00
CA ALA A 121 -10.93 -27.69 5.44
C ALA A 121 -10.50 -26.52 6.33
N ARG A 122 -9.59 -25.66 5.84
CA ARG A 122 -9.06 -24.52 6.61
C ARG A 122 -9.67 -23.18 6.19
N ASN A 123 -10.62 -23.15 5.26
CA ASN A 123 -11.20 -21.92 4.69
C ASN A 123 -10.10 -20.95 4.23
N VAL A 124 -9.22 -21.44 3.36
CA VAL A 124 -8.11 -20.66 2.82
C VAL A 124 -8.62 -19.65 1.78
N PHE A 125 -8.01 -18.48 1.75
CA PHE A 125 -8.23 -17.43 0.76
C PHE A 125 -6.93 -17.17 -0.03
N ILE A 126 -7.07 -17.00 -1.34
CA ILE A 126 -5.93 -16.91 -2.25
C ILE A 126 -6.10 -15.67 -3.13
N VAL A 127 -5.12 -14.78 -3.10
CA VAL A 127 -5.01 -13.67 -4.05
C VAL A 127 -4.11 -14.14 -5.19
N PRO A 128 -4.62 -14.48 -6.38
CA PRO A 128 -3.79 -15.05 -7.42
C PRO A 128 -2.84 -14.02 -8.06
N THR A 129 -3.26 -12.76 -8.24
CA THR A 129 -2.54 -11.71 -9.00
C THR A 129 -2.24 -12.17 -10.44
N ILE A 130 -3.26 -12.62 -11.17
CA ILE A 130 -3.17 -13.11 -12.55
C ILE A 130 -2.58 -12.05 -13.46
N GLY A 131 -2.97 -10.78 -13.28
CA GLY A 131 -2.44 -9.63 -14.00
C GLY A 131 -0.91 -9.64 -14.01
N MET A 132 -0.27 -9.82 -12.86
CA MET A 132 1.19 -9.85 -12.78
C MET A 132 1.80 -11.02 -13.58
N VAL A 133 1.22 -12.22 -13.50
CA VAL A 133 1.79 -13.41 -14.16
C VAL A 133 1.52 -13.47 -15.67
N THR A 134 0.56 -12.69 -16.18
CA THR A 134 0.22 -12.61 -17.61
C THR A 134 0.74 -11.32 -18.28
N ARG A 135 1.62 -10.55 -17.62
CA ARG A 135 2.21 -9.30 -18.16
C ARG A 135 2.88 -9.43 -19.53
N ARG A 136 3.41 -10.61 -19.83
CA ARG A 136 4.15 -10.89 -21.07
C ARG A 136 3.32 -11.66 -22.09
N GLU A 137 2.03 -11.84 -21.83
CA GLU A 137 1.16 -12.59 -22.71
C GLU A 137 0.71 -11.70 -23.89
N PRO A 138 0.73 -12.20 -25.14
CA PRO A 138 0.52 -11.38 -26.33
C PRO A 138 -0.91 -10.82 -26.44
N TYR A 139 -1.88 -11.41 -25.74
CA TYR A 139 -3.25 -10.91 -25.67
C TYR A 139 -3.44 -9.80 -24.65
N ARG A 140 -2.42 -9.47 -23.85
CA ARG A 140 -2.49 -8.37 -22.89
C ARG A 140 -2.41 -7.07 -23.67
N ARG A 141 -3.52 -6.34 -23.70
CA ARG A 141 -3.54 -4.94 -24.12
C ARG A 141 -2.62 -4.15 -23.20
N PRO A 142 -1.60 -3.45 -23.72
CA PRO A 142 -0.82 -2.51 -22.93
C PRO A 142 -1.74 -1.44 -22.34
N VAL A 143 -1.52 -1.08 -21.08
CA VAL A 143 -2.43 -0.17 -20.35
C VAL A 143 -2.51 1.21 -21.02
N TYR A 144 -1.40 1.69 -21.60
CA TYR A 144 -1.34 2.97 -22.33
C TYR A 144 -2.12 2.98 -23.64
N GLU A 145 -2.68 1.83 -24.06
CA GLU A 145 -3.59 1.72 -25.20
C GLU A 145 -5.05 1.60 -24.78
N ASP A 146 -5.37 1.42 -23.49
CA ASP A 146 -6.73 1.26 -22.98
C ASP A 146 -7.36 2.64 -22.66
N PRO A 147 -8.46 3.05 -23.33
CA PRO A 147 -9.14 4.31 -23.05
C PRO A 147 -9.54 4.46 -21.58
N PHE A 148 -9.95 3.36 -20.94
CA PHE A 148 -10.33 3.40 -19.52
C PHE A 148 -9.15 3.80 -18.63
N PHE A 149 -7.93 3.43 -19.01
CA PHE A 149 -6.71 3.85 -18.33
C PHE A 149 -6.34 5.30 -18.67
N GLN A 150 -6.38 5.66 -19.96
CA GLN A 150 -6.03 6.99 -20.45
C GLN A 150 -6.89 8.09 -19.81
N GLU A 151 -8.17 7.82 -19.53
CA GLU A 151 -9.06 8.77 -18.84
C GLU A 151 -8.72 9.02 -17.36
N GLN A 152 -7.78 8.27 -16.77
CA GLN A 152 -7.48 8.30 -15.34
C GLN A 152 -6.11 8.89 -15.02
N VAL A 153 -5.30 9.16 -16.04
CA VAL A 153 -3.93 9.67 -15.87
C VAL A 153 -3.67 10.81 -16.85
N PRO A 154 -2.68 11.69 -16.58
CA PRO A 154 -2.26 12.71 -17.52
C PRO A 154 -1.68 12.10 -18.80
N GLU A 155 -1.78 12.81 -19.93
CA GLU A 155 -1.25 12.34 -21.22
C GLU A 155 0.27 12.13 -21.16
N GLU A 156 1.00 12.87 -20.31
CA GLU A 156 2.43 12.70 -20.11
C GLU A 156 2.76 11.32 -19.54
N VAL A 157 1.91 10.77 -18.68
CA VAL A 157 2.06 9.41 -18.15
C VAL A 157 1.84 8.40 -19.26
N VAL A 158 0.84 8.59 -20.11
CA VAL A 158 0.59 7.73 -21.28
C VAL A 158 1.78 7.75 -22.23
N ALA A 159 2.31 8.94 -22.54
CA ALA A 159 3.48 9.12 -23.39
C ALA A 159 4.73 8.46 -22.81
N MET A 160 5.00 8.65 -21.51
CA MET A 160 6.12 8.01 -20.81
C MET A 160 6.04 6.48 -20.89
N LEU A 161 4.86 5.90 -20.68
CA LEU A 161 4.67 4.45 -20.75
C LEU A 161 4.84 3.93 -22.18
N ARG A 162 4.37 4.67 -23.18
CA ARG A 162 4.53 4.32 -24.60
C ARG A 162 6.00 4.36 -25.02
N GLU A 163 6.76 5.37 -24.58
CA GLU A 163 8.19 5.48 -24.84
C GLU A 163 8.98 4.35 -24.15
N ALA A 164 8.68 4.08 -22.87
CA ALA A 164 9.29 2.97 -22.13
C ALA A 164 9.05 1.62 -22.82
N ALA A 165 7.86 1.40 -23.38
CA ALA A 165 7.54 0.20 -24.15
C ALA A 165 8.29 0.13 -25.49
N ALA A 166 8.46 1.26 -26.19
CA ALA A 166 9.22 1.31 -27.45
C ALA A 166 10.73 1.02 -27.25
N GLY A 167 11.27 1.35 -26.08
CA GLY A 167 12.65 1.04 -25.68
C GLY A 167 12.86 -0.38 -25.15
N ASP A 168 11.79 -1.13 -24.80
CA ASP A 168 11.91 -2.50 -24.31
C ASP A 168 12.12 -3.48 -25.48
N SER A 169 13.39 -3.80 -25.73
CA SER A 169 13.80 -4.80 -26.73
C SER A 169 13.35 -6.24 -26.41
N ASN A 170 12.72 -6.49 -25.25
CA ASN A 170 12.02 -7.75 -24.99
C ASN A 170 10.64 -7.77 -25.66
N ALA A 171 10.62 -7.67 -26.99
CA ALA A 171 9.43 -7.97 -27.76
C ALA A 171 8.87 -9.34 -27.31
N VAL A 172 7.56 -9.42 -27.05
CA VAL A 172 6.90 -10.70 -26.76
C VAL A 172 7.10 -11.60 -27.98
N GLY A 173 8.06 -12.51 -27.86
CA GLY A 173 8.35 -13.49 -28.91
C GLY A 173 7.15 -14.43 -29.14
N PRO A 174 7.15 -15.20 -30.24
CA PRO A 174 6.13 -16.20 -30.45
C PRO A 174 6.08 -17.17 -29.26
N ARG A 175 4.87 -17.54 -28.82
CA ARG A 175 4.69 -18.47 -27.70
C ARG A 175 5.42 -19.78 -27.98
N THR A 176 6.17 -20.25 -26.99
CA THR A 176 6.74 -21.59 -27.02
C THR A 176 5.72 -22.61 -26.48
N ALA A 177 5.94 -23.89 -26.76
CA ALA A 177 5.15 -24.97 -26.16
C ALA A 177 5.22 -24.96 -24.61
N ALA A 178 6.35 -24.49 -24.05
CA ALA A 178 6.51 -24.32 -22.60
C ALA A 178 5.62 -23.19 -22.05
N ASP A 179 5.52 -22.06 -22.78
CA ASP A 179 4.63 -20.96 -22.39
C ASP A 179 3.17 -21.39 -22.41
N GLU A 180 2.76 -22.16 -23.43
CA GLU A 180 1.41 -22.71 -23.48
C GLU A 180 1.12 -23.72 -22.36
N ALA A 181 2.07 -24.62 -22.08
CA ALA A 181 1.94 -25.58 -20.98
C ALA A 181 1.81 -24.85 -19.63
N ARG A 182 2.59 -23.78 -19.43
CA ARG A 182 2.50 -22.93 -18.25
C ARG A 182 1.16 -22.20 -18.16
N ALA A 183 0.65 -21.65 -19.25
CA ALA A 183 -0.66 -21.00 -19.25
C ALA A 183 -1.80 -21.99 -18.95
N ARG A 184 -1.76 -23.20 -19.51
CA ARG A 184 -2.71 -24.27 -19.18
C ARG A 184 -2.65 -24.63 -17.70
N LEU A 185 -1.45 -24.82 -17.16
CA LEU A 185 -1.25 -25.09 -15.74
C LEU A 185 -1.85 -23.99 -14.85
N ILE A 186 -1.59 -22.71 -15.17
CA ILE A 186 -2.12 -21.56 -14.42
C ILE A 186 -3.65 -21.57 -14.45
N ARG A 187 -4.25 -21.72 -15.62
CA ARG A 187 -5.72 -21.77 -15.77
C ARG A 187 -6.32 -22.93 -14.98
N ASP A 188 -5.75 -24.13 -15.10
CA ASP A 188 -6.30 -25.33 -14.46
C ASP A 188 -6.18 -25.24 -12.93
N ASN A 189 -5.07 -24.71 -12.40
CA ASN A 189 -4.93 -24.42 -10.97
C ASN A 189 -5.93 -23.34 -10.50
N PHE A 190 -6.07 -22.25 -11.25
CA PHE A 190 -7.00 -21.18 -10.94
C PHE A 190 -8.45 -21.70 -10.83
N LEU A 191 -8.89 -22.47 -11.83
CA LEU A 191 -10.25 -23.03 -11.85
C LEU A 191 -10.51 -23.97 -10.68
N ARG A 192 -9.53 -24.79 -10.28
CA ARG A 192 -9.64 -25.68 -9.12
C ARG A 192 -9.67 -24.93 -7.79
N LEU A 193 -9.23 -23.67 -7.77
CA LEU A 193 -9.18 -22.81 -6.58
C LEU A 193 -10.24 -21.69 -6.60
N ARG A 194 -11.09 -21.62 -7.62
CA ARG A 194 -12.00 -20.48 -7.86
C ARG A 194 -12.87 -20.10 -6.67
N ASP A 195 -13.29 -21.07 -5.87
CA ASP A 195 -14.15 -20.85 -4.69
C ASP A 195 -13.41 -20.22 -3.50
N HIS A 196 -12.08 -20.16 -3.59
CA HIS A 196 -11.15 -19.64 -2.59
C HIS A 196 -10.41 -18.37 -3.06
N VAL A 197 -10.58 -17.99 -4.32
CA VAL A 197 -9.93 -16.82 -4.91
C VAL A 197 -10.57 -15.53 -4.40
N ILE A 198 -9.78 -14.58 -3.92
CA ILE A 198 -10.21 -13.21 -3.64
C ILE A 198 -9.47 -12.22 -4.55
N LEU A 199 -10.09 -11.07 -4.84
CA LEU A 199 -9.48 -10.03 -5.65
C LEU A 199 -8.24 -9.44 -4.96
N GLY A 200 -7.18 -9.27 -5.74
CA GLY A 200 -6.00 -8.48 -5.37
C GLY A 200 -4.98 -8.51 -6.49
N THR A 201 -4.26 -7.40 -6.66
CA THR A 201 -3.64 -7.05 -7.94
C THR A 201 -2.12 -6.88 -7.87
N ASP A 202 -1.55 -6.71 -6.68
CA ASP A 202 -0.19 -6.18 -6.50
C ASP A 202 0.04 -4.82 -7.19
N ALA A 203 -1.04 -4.03 -7.40
CA ALA A 203 -0.93 -2.67 -7.90
C ALA A 203 0.04 -1.82 -7.04
N GLY A 204 0.84 -0.99 -7.72
CA GLY A 204 2.00 -0.32 -7.13
C GLY A 204 3.32 -1.05 -7.37
N ALA A 205 3.30 -2.34 -7.76
CA ALA A 205 4.44 -2.97 -8.41
C ALA A 205 4.62 -2.38 -9.82
N VAL A 206 5.86 -2.09 -10.23
CA VAL A 206 6.22 -1.49 -11.54
C VAL A 206 5.36 -2.08 -12.66
N GLY A 207 4.47 -1.30 -13.28
CA GLY A 207 3.62 -1.74 -14.39
C GLY A 207 2.20 -2.23 -14.06
N ASP A 208 1.78 -2.24 -12.79
CA ASP A 208 0.37 -2.39 -12.38
C ASP A 208 -0.09 -1.13 -11.61
N PHE A 209 -1.28 -0.63 -11.96
CA PHE A 209 -1.79 0.68 -11.55
C PHE A 209 -3.01 0.55 -10.63
N PHE A 210 -3.06 1.38 -9.59
CA PHE A 210 -4.17 1.40 -8.64
C PHE A 210 -5.50 1.70 -9.34
N GLY A 211 -6.57 1.00 -8.94
CA GLY A 211 -7.90 1.15 -9.54
C GLY A 211 -8.05 0.40 -10.87
N TYR A 212 -7.18 0.68 -11.85
CA TYR A 212 -7.23 0.02 -13.15
C TYR A 212 -6.99 -1.50 -13.06
N ALA A 213 -5.97 -1.91 -12.28
CA ALA A 213 -5.57 -3.31 -12.19
C ALA A 213 -6.69 -4.19 -11.62
N ASP A 214 -7.59 -3.65 -10.79
CA ASP A 214 -8.71 -4.37 -10.20
C ASP A 214 -9.71 -4.82 -11.27
N HIS A 215 -10.05 -3.93 -12.21
CA HIS A 215 -10.91 -4.26 -13.35
C HIS A 215 -10.25 -5.25 -14.31
N LEU A 216 -8.94 -5.12 -14.53
CA LEU A 216 -8.19 -6.06 -15.35
C LEU A 216 -8.18 -7.46 -14.71
N GLU A 217 -7.99 -7.55 -13.40
CA GLU A 217 -7.97 -8.82 -12.68
C GLU A 217 -9.35 -9.51 -12.73
N LEU A 218 -10.45 -8.77 -12.61
CA LEU A 218 -11.81 -9.28 -12.81
C LEU A 218 -12.03 -9.83 -14.23
N GLU A 219 -11.56 -9.12 -15.25
CA GLU A 219 -11.61 -9.58 -16.63
C GLU A 219 -10.81 -10.87 -16.82
N LEU A 220 -9.62 -10.95 -16.20
CA LEU A 220 -8.78 -12.15 -16.24
C LEU A 220 -9.44 -13.33 -15.53
N PHE A 221 -10.14 -13.11 -14.41
CA PHE A 221 -10.89 -14.17 -13.72
C PHE A 221 -11.94 -14.79 -14.64
N VAL A 222 -12.70 -13.97 -15.36
CA VAL A 222 -13.71 -14.44 -16.31
C VAL A 222 -13.07 -15.12 -17.51
N ARG A 223 -11.98 -14.54 -18.07
CA ARG A 223 -11.22 -15.16 -19.16
C ARG A 223 -10.63 -16.54 -18.78
N LEU A 224 -10.30 -16.75 -17.51
CA LEU A 224 -9.82 -18.04 -17.00
C LEU A 224 -10.96 -19.02 -16.67
N GLY A 225 -12.21 -18.60 -16.76
CA GLY A 225 -13.40 -19.45 -16.69
C GLY A 225 -14.27 -19.30 -15.45
N MET A 226 -14.09 -18.23 -14.65
CA MET A 226 -15.15 -17.81 -13.73
C MET A 226 -16.33 -17.20 -14.51
N THR A 227 -17.54 -17.32 -13.96
CA THR A 227 -18.65 -16.47 -14.34
C THR A 227 -18.44 -15.05 -13.81
N PRO A 228 -19.05 -14.01 -14.43
CA PRO A 228 -18.98 -12.66 -13.88
C PRO A 228 -19.47 -12.56 -12.42
N ALA A 229 -20.51 -13.33 -12.06
CA ALA A 229 -21.00 -13.41 -10.68
C ALA A 229 -19.94 -13.96 -9.70
N GLU A 230 -19.22 -15.03 -10.07
CA GLU A 230 -18.14 -15.58 -9.24
C GLU A 230 -16.99 -14.57 -9.06
N ALA A 231 -16.65 -13.81 -10.10
CA ALA A 231 -15.64 -12.77 -10.05
C ALA A 231 -16.06 -11.61 -9.11
N ILE A 232 -17.33 -11.16 -9.19
CA ILE A 232 -17.87 -10.14 -8.27
C ILE A 232 -17.85 -10.64 -6.82
N VAL A 233 -18.23 -11.90 -6.58
CA VAL A 233 -18.18 -12.49 -5.23
C VAL A 233 -16.74 -12.55 -4.69
N ALA A 234 -15.76 -12.87 -5.55
CA ALA A 234 -14.33 -12.85 -5.21
C ALA A 234 -13.87 -11.46 -4.75
N ALA A 235 -14.37 -10.40 -5.38
CA ALA A 235 -14.03 -9.01 -5.10
C ALA A 235 -14.81 -8.38 -3.93
N THR A 236 -15.93 -8.98 -3.51
CA THR A 236 -16.84 -8.39 -2.53
C THR A 236 -16.97 -9.27 -1.29
N THR A 237 -17.99 -10.11 -1.21
CA THR A 237 -18.33 -10.89 -0.01
C THR A 237 -17.18 -11.81 0.42
N ARG A 238 -16.48 -12.46 -0.52
CA ARG A 238 -15.38 -13.37 -0.17
C ARG A 238 -14.17 -12.62 0.36
N ALA A 239 -13.83 -11.46 -0.22
CA ALA A 239 -12.78 -10.58 0.29
C ALA A 239 -13.12 -10.04 1.69
N ALA A 240 -14.36 -9.60 1.92
CA ALA A 240 -14.82 -9.18 3.25
C ALA A 240 -14.68 -10.30 4.30
N ARG A 241 -15.13 -11.52 3.95
CA ARG A 241 -14.96 -12.72 4.80
C ARG A 241 -13.50 -13.03 5.07
N ALA A 242 -12.63 -12.89 4.06
CA ALA A 242 -11.20 -13.10 4.22
C ALA A 242 -10.63 -12.23 5.33
N PHE A 243 -11.05 -10.97 5.46
CA PHE A 243 -10.55 -10.08 6.51
C PHE A 243 -11.43 -10.02 7.77
N GLY A 244 -12.53 -10.76 7.81
CA GLY A 244 -13.48 -10.75 8.94
C GLY A 244 -14.26 -9.44 9.03
N LEU A 245 -14.47 -8.76 7.91
CA LEU A 245 -15.33 -7.59 7.82
C LEU A 245 -16.78 -8.07 7.81
N THR A 246 -17.51 -7.84 8.89
CA THR A 246 -18.88 -8.33 9.07
C THR A 246 -19.93 -7.39 8.49
N ASP A 247 -19.56 -6.15 8.22
CA ASP A 247 -20.41 -5.04 7.80
C ASP A 247 -20.18 -4.61 6.35
N ALA A 248 -19.43 -5.38 5.56
CA ALA A 248 -19.09 -5.05 4.17
C ALA A 248 -19.19 -6.26 3.23
N GLY A 249 -19.10 -5.98 1.92
CA GLY A 249 -19.04 -6.99 0.86
C GLY A 249 -20.40 -7.49 0.36
N SER A 250 -21.51 -6.98 0.88
CA SER A 250 -22.87 -7.19 0.31
C SER A 250 -23.77 -5.99 0.62
N ILE A 251 -24.83 -5.83 -0.18
CA ILE A 251 -25.84 -4.78 -0.01
C ILE A 251 -26.99 -5.36 0.82
N GLU A 252 -26.98 -5.09 2.12
CA GLU A 252 -28.00 -5.53 3.08
C GLU A 252 -28.24 -4.42 4.11
N ALA A 253 -29.46 -4.34 4.65
CA ALA A 253 -29.75 -3.39 5.72
C ALA A 253 -28.85 -3.62 6.94
N GLY A 254 -28.32 -2.54 7.52
CA GLY A 254 -27.41 -2.59 8.67
C GLY A 254 -25.93 -2.78 8.33
N ARG A 255 -25.57 -2.96 7.05
CA ARG A 255 -24.17 -2.95 6.57
C ARG A 255 -23.71 -1.54 6.20
N ARG A 256 -22.40 -1.34 6.07
CA ARG A 256 -21.82 -0.10 5.55
C ARG A 256 -22.34 0.17 4.15
N ALA A 257 -22.70 1.42 3.89
CA ALA A 257 -23.09 1.90 2.56
C ALA A 257 -21.86 2.15 1.68
N ASP A 258 -21.10 1.08 1.43
CA ASP A 258 -19.95 1.01 0.52
C ASP A 258 -20.39 0.29 -0.76
N PHE A 259 -20.70 1.03 -1.84
CA PHE A 259 -21.17 0.43 -3.08
C PHE A 259 -20.85 1.29 -4.32
N VAL A 260 -20.88 0.65 -5.48
CA VAL A 260 -20.77 1.28 -6.79
C VAL A 260 -22.08 1.12 -7.54
N VAL A 261 -22.45 2.13 -8.31
CA VAL A 261 -23.59 2.11 -9.24
C VAL A 261 -23.01 2.06 -10.64
N LEU A 262 -23.46 1.13 -11.46
CA LEU A 262 -22.98 0.92 -12.83
C LEU A 262 -24.08 1.26 -13.84
N ASP A 263 -23.71 1.83 -14.97
CA ASP A 263 -24.62 2.16 -16.07
C ASP A 263 -24.98 0.92 -16.93
N ALA A 264 -24.19 -0.15 -16.81
CA ALA A 264 -24.39 -1.41 -17.50
C ALA A 264 -24.29 -2.62 -16.54
N ASN A 265 -24.95 -3.72 -16.90
CA ASN A 265 -25.05 -4.91 -16.07
C ASN A 265 -23.75 -5.76 -16.13
N PRO A 266 -22.98 -5.89 -15.03
CA PRO A 266 -21.71 -6.61 -15.04
C PRO A 266 -21.87 -8.13 -15.12
N LEU A 267 -23.10 -8.66 -15.05
CA LEU A 267 -23.37 -10.09 -15.23
C LEU A 267 -23.41 -10.49 -16.71
N ASP A 268 -23.68 -9.55 -17.61
CA ASP A 268 -23.69 -9.78 -19.06
C ASP A 268 -22.27 -9.69 -19.62
N ASP A 269 -21.49 -8.71 -19.16
CA ASP A 269 -20.07 -8.55 -19.45
C ASP A 269 -19.37 -7.94 -18.23
N ILE A 270 -18.33 -8.62 -17.72
CA ILE A 270 -17.59 -8.16 -16.55
C ILE A 270 -16.87 -6.82 -16.78
N THR A 271 -16.62 -6.43 -18.03
CA THR A 271 -16.02 -5.14 -18.38
C THR A 271 -16.95 -3.96 -18.08
N HIS A 272 -18.27 -4.17 -17.97
CA HIS A 272 -19.22 -3.16 -17.52
C HIS A 272 -18.95 -2.67 -16.09
N THR A 273 -18.11 -3.36 -15.31
CA THR A 273 -17.60 -2.81 -14.02
C THR A 273 -16.85 -1.49 -14.19
N ARG A 274 -16.39 -1.16 -15.40
CA ARG A 274 -15.73 0.11 -15.75
C ARG A 274 -16.74 1.25 -15.99
N GLU A 275 -18.00 0.92 -16.30
CA GLU A 275 -19.09 1.87 -16.55
C GLU A 275 -19.71 2.35 -15.24
N ILE A 276 -18.88 2.96 -14.40
CA ILE A 276 -19.28 3.43 -13.08
C ILE A 276 -20.04 4.74 -13.26
N ALA A 277 -21.25 4.82 -12.73
CA ALA A 277 -22.06 6.03 -12.63
C ALA A 277 -21.76 6.78 -11.31
N ALA A 278 -21.78 6.07 -10.18
CA ALA A 278 -21.56 6.63 -8.86
C ALA A 278 -20.79 5.67 -7.94
N VAL A 279 -20.10 6.23 -6.96
CA VAL A 279 -19.43 5.49 -5.89
C VAL A 279 -19.86 6.10 -4.57
N TYR A 280 -20.25 5.24 -3.62
CA TYR A 280 -20.60 5.62 -2.26
C TYR A 280 -19.63 4.95 -1.30
N LEU A 281 -19.04 5.75 -0.41
CA LEU A 281 -18.19 5.29 0.68
C LEU A 281 -18.82 5.72 2.00
N ARG A 282 -19.20 4.76 2.84
CA ARG A 282 -19.91 4.96 4.10
C ARG A 282 -21.14 5.87 3.94
N GLY A 283 -21.85 5.71 2.83
CA GLY A 283 -23.07 6.46 2.51
C GLY A 283 -22.84 7.85 1.92
N VAL A 284 -21.58 8.29 1.80
CA VAL A 284 -21.23 9.56 1.16
C VAL A 284 -20.87 9.31 -0.29
N GLN A 285 -21.54 10.01 -1.20
CA GLN A 285 -21.20 9.95 -2.61
C GLN A 285 -19.82 10.59 -2.83
N VAL A 286 -18.95 9.87 -3.54
CA VAL A 286 -17.62 10.33 -3.91
C VAL A 286 -17.74 11.26 -5.12
N ASP A 287 -17.16 12.46 -5.03
CA ASP A 287 -17.01 13.36 -6.18
C ASP A 287 -15.90 12.86 -7.11
N ARG A 288 -16.33 12.03 -8.08
CA ARG A 288 -15.44 11.42 -9.06
C ARG A 288 -14.91 12.42 -10.07
N ALA A 289 -15.67 13.46 -10.39
CA ALA A 289 -15.24 14.49 -11.33
C ALA A 289 -14.08 15.30 -10.73
N ALA A 290 -14.20 15.71 -9.47
CA ALA A 290 -13.12 16.37 -8.75
C ALA A 290 -11.88 15.47 -8.58
N LEU A 291 -12.07 14.17 -8.27
CA LEU A 291 -10.95 13.22 -8.21
C LEU A 291 -10.23 13.08 -9.54
N ARG A 292 -10.99 12.89 -10.65
CA ARG A 292 -10.43 12.78 -11.99
C ARG A 292 -9.66 14.05 -12.36
N GLY A 293 -10.24 15.23 -12.14
CA GLY A 293 -9.57 16.51 -12.39
C GLY A 293 -8.20 16.60 -11.72
N ARG A 294 -8.13 16.28 -10.42
CA ARG A 294 -6.85 16.27 -9.67
C ARG A 294 -5.81 15.28 -10.20
N TRP A 295 -6.24 14.18 -10.82
CA TRP A 295 -5.33 13.15 -11.35
C TRP A 295 -4.91 13.40 -12.79
N THR A 296 -5.76 14.04 -13.59
CA THR A 296 -5.53 14.26 -15.03
C THR A 296 -5.01 15.65 -15.36
N GLU A 297 -5.03 16.60 -14.41
CA GLU A 297 -4.35 17.89 -14.58
C GLU A 297 -2.83 17.65 -14.77
N SER A 298 -2.30 18.08 -15.91
CA SER A 298 -0.88 18.00 -16.24
C SER A 298 -0.01 18.65 -15.17
N ALA A 299 1.13 18.03 -14.86
CA ALA A 299 2.11 18.52 -13.89
C ALA A 299 2.90 19.76 -14.39
N GLU A 300 2.28 20.67 -15.15
CA GLU A 300 2.88 21.97 -15.48
C GLU A 300 2.85 22.95 -14.28
N THR A 301 2.17 22.60 -13.18
CA THR A 301 2.14 23.41 -11.94
C THR A 301 2.73 22.72 -10.70
N GLY A 302 3.43 21.60 -10.84
CA GLY A 302 3.98 20.89 -9.68
C GLY A 302 5.17 20.02 -10.05
N ALA A 303 6.38 20.56 -9.88
CA ALA A 303 7.64 19.86 -10.08
C ALA A 303 7.66 18.51 -9.33
N SER A 304 7.78 17.41 -10.08
CA SER A 304 8.17 16.12 -9.52
C SER A 304 9.68 16.13 -9.26
N PRO A 305 10.17 15.64 -8.10
CA PRO A 305 11.58 15.70 -7.77
C PRO A 305 12.34 14.68 -8.61
N ALA A 306 12.94 15.15 -9.70
CA ALA A 306 13.94 14.42 -10.45
C ALA A 306 15.16 14.16 -9.55
N ARG A 307 15.70 12.95 -9.70
CA ARG A 307 16.90 12.46 -9.02
C ARG A 307 18.07 13.41 -9.31
N ASP A 308 18.67 13.94 -8.26
CA ASP A 308 19.84 14.80 -8.34
C ASP A 308 21.00 14.12 -9.07
N GLY A 309 21.33 14.67 -10.22
CA GLY A 309 22.64 14.64 -10.85
C GLY A 309 23.09 16.10 -11.02
N GLN A 310 24.01 16.52 -10.16
CA GLN A 310 24.87 17.71 -10.18
C GLN A 310 24.59 18.87 -11.18
N GLU A 311 24.44 20.04 -10.55
CA GLU A 311 25.15 21.31 -10.80
C GLU A 311 24.49 22.47 -11.59
N ARG A 312 24.21 23.51 -10.78
CA ARG A 312 24.39 24.98 -10.99
C ARG A 312 23.19 25.85 -11.38
N ARG A 313 22.50 26.29 -10.31
CA ARG A 313 22.11 27.67 -9.90
C ARG A 313 21.73 28.71 -10.97
N ALA A 314 20.49 29.18 -10.86
CA ALA A 314 20.15 30.60 -10.80
C ALA A 314 19.20 30.82 -9.61
N ALA A 315 19.37 31.94 -8.89
CA ALA A 315 18.76 32.22 -7.60
C ALA A 315 17.27 32.60 -7.71
N GLU A 316 16.39 31.69 -7.32
CA GLU A 316 15.04 31.97 -6.87
C GLU A 316 14.96 31.53 -5.40
N ALA A 317 14.24 32.28 -4.56
CA ALA A 317 14.17 32.00 -3.12
C ALA A 317 13.74 30.54 -2.89
N GLU A 318 14.54 29.79 -2.14
CA GLU A 318 14.25 28.38 -1.87
C GLU A 318 12.87 28.26 -1.20
N PRO A 319 12.00 27.32 -1.64
CA PRO A 319 10.71 27.11 -0.99
C PRO A 319 10.93 26.79 0.49
N VAL A 320 10.08 27.31 1.37
CA VAL A 320 10.13 26.97 2.79
C VAL A 320 9.91 25.47 2.94
N VAL A 321 10.94 24.77 3.41
CA VAL A 321 10.96 23.34 3.63
C VAL A 321 10.44 23.09 5.03
N PHE A 322 9.21 22.56 5.17
CA PHE A 322 8.72 21.99 6.42
C PHE A 322 8.95 20.47 6.39
N ARG A 323 9.74 19.95 7.34
CA ARG A 323 10.16 18.55 7.37
C ARG A 323 9.95 17.96 8.75
N TRP A 324 9.21 16.86 8.76
CA TRP A 324 8.93 16.06 9.95
C TRP A 324 10.13 15.22 10.39
N VAL A 325 10.30 15.03 11.71
CA VAL A 325 11.47 14.36 12.33
C VAL A 325 11.09 13.10 13.13
N GLY A 326 9.82 12.73 13.26
CA GLY A 326 9.37 11.56 14.04
C GLY A 326 8.19 11.85 14.98
N THR A 327 7.49 10.82 15.48
CA THR A 327 6.29 10.97 16.33
C THR A 327 6.20 10.02 17.54
N THR A 328 5.57 10.51 18.63
CA THR A 328 4.68 9.73 19.53
C THR A 328 3.21 10.03 19.16
N ALA A 329 2.21 9.35 19.74
CA ALA A 329 0.79 9.54 19.35
C ALA A 329 0.26 10.99 19.50
N HIS A 330 0.80 11.79 20.43
CA HIS A 330 0.21 13.10 20.76
C HIS A 330 1.18 14.29 20.65
N ALA A 331 2.46 14.04 20.34
CA ALA A 331 3.43 15.12 20.22
C ALA A 331 4.64 14.77 19.34
N TRP A 332 5.08 15.74 18.54
CA TRP A 332 5.93 15.57 17.35
C TRP A 332 7.04 16.64 17.24
N GLY A 333 8.04 16.36 16.39
CA GLY A 333 9.09 17.30 16.01
C GLY A 333 9.12 17.58 14.51
N ALA A 334 9.33 18.83 14.13
CA ALA A 334 9.48 19.28 12.74
C ALA A 334 10.53 20.38 12.63
N TRP A 335 11.13 20.58 11.46
CA TRP A 335 11.96 21.76 11.19
C TRP A 335 11.51 22.51 9.96
N VAL A 336 11.83 23.81 9.94
CA VAL A 336 11.57 24.72 8.82
C VAL A 336 12.85 25.34 8.29
N THR A 337 12.86 25.76 7.03
CA THR A 337 13.97 26.53 6.46
C THR A 337 14.29 27.75 7.34
N PRO A 338 15.57 28.04 7.62
CA PRO A 338 15.96 29.26 8.31
C PRO A 338 15.35 30.51 7.69
N GLY A 339 14.69 31.34 8.51
CA GLY A 339 14.00 32.56 8.10
C GLY A 339 12.52 32.39 7.77
N ALA A 340 11.95 31.19 7.83
CA ALA A 340 10.52 30.96 7.60
C ALA A 340 9.64 31.67 8.64
N SER A 341 8.52 32.23 8.19
CA SER A 341 7.47 32.77 9.05
C SER A 341 6.45 31.68 9.43
N VAL A 342 5.65 31.89 10.48
CA VAL A 342 4.61 30.93 10.89
C VAL A 342 3.62 30.65 9.76
N ASP A 343 3.24 31.68 8.99
CA ASP A 343 2.28 31.56 7.89
C ASP A 343 2.81 30.64 6.76
N ASP A 344 4.13 30.50 6.62
CA ASP A 344 4.73 29.67 5.56
C ASP A 344 4.58 28.16 5.82
N TRP A 345 4.41 27.74 7.08
CA TRP A 345 4.45 26.32 7.46
C TRP A 345 3.26 25.84 8.31
N VAL A 346 2.49 26.74 8.94
CA VAL A 346 1.46 26.36 9.91
C VAL A 346 0.39 25.43 9.33
N GLU A 347 -0.03 25.62 8.08
CA GLU A 347 -1.03 24.76 7.42
C GLU A 347 -0.51 23.31 7.26
N GLN A 348 0.77 23.13 6.97
CA GLN A 348 1.39 21.80 6.88
C GLN A 348 1.45 21.13 8.26
N ALA A 349 1.72 21.91 9.30
CA ALA A 349 1.74 21.43 10.68
C ALA A 349 0.32 21.08 11.21
N ILE A 350 -0.70 21.86 10.86
CA ILE A 350 -2.11 21.56 11.16
C ILE A 350 -2.55 20.26 10.48
N ALA A 351 -2.17 20.07 9.21
CA ALA A 351 -2.51 18.85 8.47
C ALA A 351 -1.94 17.58 9.13
N LEU A 352 -0.79 17.67 9.82
CA LEU A 352 -0.28 16.55 10.61
C LEU A 352 -1.20 16.24 11.79
N CYS A 353 -1.78 17.26 12.44
CA CYS A 353 -2.67 17.09 13.60
C CYS A 353 -4.07 16.56 13.20
N ALA A 354 -4.36 16.42 11.91
CA ALA A 354 -5.68 16.00 11.42
C ALA A 354 -5.98 14.54 11.81
N GLY A 355 -6.83 14.37 12.83
CA GLY A 355 -7.26 13.07 13.34
C GLY A 355 -6.98 12.82 14.81
N GLU A 356 -6.29 13.74 15.49
CA GLU A 356 -6.02 13.69 16.93
C GLU A 356 -6.87 14.71 17.70
N ASP A 357 -7.34 14.38 18.90
CA ASP A 357 -8.05 15.35 19.77
C ASP A 357 -7.07 16.41 20.34
N VAL A 358 -5.80 16.03 20.46
CA VAL A 358 -4.71 16.81 21.05
C VAL A 358 -3.41 16.55 20.28
N CYS A 359 -2.74 17.62 19.87
CA CYS A 359 -1.47 17.52 19.15
C CYS A 359 -0.51 18.65 19.57
N GLU A 360 0.76 18.35 19.80
CA GLU A 360 1.82 19.33 20.04
C GLU A 360 3.00 19.13 19.08
N ILE A 361 3.49 20.18 18.44
CA ILE A 361 4.61 20.10 17.50
C ILE A 361 5.70 21.08 17.93
N ASN A 362 6.89 20.55 18.23
CA ASN A 362 8.10 21.33 18.41
C ASN A 362 8.70 21.67 17.04
N VAL A 363 8.74 22.95 16.69
CA VAL A 363 9.21 23.43 15.38
C VAL A 363 10.58 24.10 15.52
N PHE A 364 11.57 23.49 14.87
CA PHE A 364 12.96 23.91 14.87
C PHE A 364 13.30 24.74 13.63
N GLU A 365 14.26 25.63 13.77
CA GLU A 365 14.83 26.34 12.62
C GLU A 365 16.07 25.60 12.11
N GLY A 366 15.95 25.01 10.91
CA GLY A 366 16.98 24.16 10.32
C GLY A 366 16.98 22.71 10.83
N PRO A 367 17.54 21.77 10.06
CA PRO A 367 17.58 20.34 10.40
C PRO A 367 18.57 19.98 11.51
N GLU A 368 19.59 20.80 11.76
CA GLU A 368 20.79 20.41 12.52
C GLU A 368 20.49 20.09 13.98
N LEU A 369 19.54 20.80 14.57
CA LEU A 369 19.13 20.67 15.98
C LEU A 369 17.72 20.10 16.13
N ALA A 370 17.08 19.71 15.02
CA ALA A 370 15.73 19.20 15.04
C ALA A 370 15.68 17.81 15.68
N THR A 371 14.70 17.58 16.56
CA THR A 371 14.53 16.30 17.26
C THR A 371 13.06 15.98 17.46
N HIS A 372 12.76 14.68 17.57
CA HIS A 372 11.44 14.16 17.91
C HIS A 372 11.32 13.80 19.41
N GLU A 373 12.38 13.98 20.19
CA GLU A 373 12.40 13.64 21.61
C GLU A 373 11.59 14.62 22.46
N ILE A 374 10.83 14.07 23.42
CA ILE A 374 9.96 14.83 24.32
C ILE A 374 10.21 14.36 25.76
N PRO A 375 10.60 15.26 26.68
CA PRO A 375 10.86 16.69 26.47
C PRO A 375 12.09 16.95 25.58
N VAL A 376 12.16 18.13 24.94
CA VAL A 376 13.28 18.49 24.06
C VAL A 376 14.62 18.46 24.84
N PRO A 377 15.59 17.61 24.42
CA PRO A 377 16.90 17.50 25.04
C PRO A 377 17.64 18.83 25.08
N GLU A 378 18.48 19.03 26.10
CA GLU A 378 19.19 20.28 26.31
C GLU A 378 20.02 20.73 25.09
N ALA A 379 20.68 19.78 24.42
CA ALA A 379 21.47 20.03 23.22
C ALA A 379 20.65 20.54 22.02
N ASN A 380 19.34 20.28 21.99
CA ASN A 380 18.45 20.64 20.89
C ASN A 380 17.66 21.93 21.17
N ARG A 381 17.61 22.38 22.43
CA ARG A 381 16.80 23.54 22.84
C ARG A 381 17.21 24.82 22.12
N GLU A 382 18.44 24.94 21.64
CA GLU A 382 18.91 26.11 20.89
C GLU A 382 18.26 26.24 19.52
N GLY A 383 17.88 25.12 18.88
CA GLY A 383 17.20 25.13 17.59
C GLY A 383 15.68 25.26 17.69
N LEU A 384 15.10 25.04 18.89
CA LEU A 384 13.66 25.09 19.09
C LEU A 384 13.16 26.53 19.02
N LYS A 385 12.34 26.84 18.02
CA LYS A 385 11.87 28.20 17.74
C LYS A 385 10.41 28.39 18.07
N TRP A 386 9.55 27.43 17.73
CA TRP A 386 8.12 27.48 18.06
C TRP A 386 7.60 26.18 18.66
N VAL A 387 6.50 26.29 19.41
CA VAL A 387 5.64 25.16 19.78
C VAL A 387 4.24 25.42 19.24
N LEU A 388 3.77 24.55 18.37
CA LEU A 388 2.38 24.52 17.94
C LEU A 388 1.59 23.58 18.87
N ARG A 389 0.41 24.03 19.29
CA ARG A 389 -0.56 23.22 20.04
C ARG A 389 -1.89 23.24 19.32
N TYR A 390 -2.44 22.07 19.11
CA TYR A 390 -3.75 21.84 18.54
C TYR A 390 -4.64 21.14 19.58
N ARG A 391 -5.87 21.65 19.74
CA ARG A 391 -6.90 21.12 20.62
C ARG A 391 -8.24 21.20 19.90
N LEU A 392 -8.87 20.05 19.67
CA LEU A 392 -10.13 19.97 18.90
C LEU A 392 -11.28 20.75 19.56
N ASP A 393 -11.32 20.75 20.90
CA ASP A 393 -12.40 21.32 21.72
C ASP A 393 -12.16 22.77 22.19
N GLU A 394 -11.07 23.41 21.78
CA GLU A 394 -10.73 24.79 22.18
C GLU A 394 -10.95 25.80 21.03
N THR A 395 -11.08 27.08 21.36
CA THR A 395 -11.11 28.19 20.39
C THR A 395 -10.19 29.29 20.90
N PRO A 396 -9.09 29.62 20.19
CA PRO A 396 -8.64 29.06 18.91
C PRO A 396 -8.22 27.60 19.00
N ARG A 397 -8.44 26.82 17.93
CA ARG A 397 -8.07 25.40 17.86
C ARG A 397 -6.57 25.18 17.79
N VAL A 398 -5.86 26.14 17.18
CA VAL A 398 -4.40 26.10 17.01
C VAL A 398 -3.79 27.32 17.66
N VAL A 399 -2.78 27.09 18.51
CA VAL A 399 -1.94 28.13 19.10
C VAL A 399 -0.49 27.82 18.78
N VAL A 400 0.23 28.75 18.16
CA VAL A 400 1.67 28.67 17.96
C VAL A 400 2.34 29.68 18.87
N GLU A 401 3.29 29.23 19.69
CA GLU A 401 4.05 30.08 20.60
C GLU A 401 5.51 30.11 20.23
N GLU A 402 6.09 31.31 20.20
CA GLU A 402 7.54 31.48 20.09
C GLU A 402 8.23 31.11 21.41
N VAL A 403 9.18 30.18 21.34
CA VAL A 403 9.88 29.66 22.54
C VAL A 403 10.90 30.66 23.07
N ARG A 404 11.57 31.39 22.16
CA ARG A 404 12.61 32.37 22.48
C ARG A 404 12.34 33.67 21.75
N ALA A 405 12.28 34.77 22.49
CA ALA A 405 12.25 36.10 21.91
C ALA A 405 13.69 36.58 21.61
N GLU A 406 13.87 37.36 20.55
CA GLU A 406 15.10 38.13 20.35
C GLU A 406 15.34 39.09 21.54
N PRO A 407 16.60 39.38 21.91
CA PRO A 407 16.90 40.29 23.00
C PRO A 407 16.19 41.65 22.85
N GLY A 408 15.33 41.99 23.82
CA GLY A 408 14.55 43.23 23.81
C GLY A 408 13.17 43.15 23.15
N ARG A 409 12.69 41.96 22.77
CA ARG A 409 11.35 41.75 22.21
C ARG A 409 10.50 40.82 23.08
N GLU A 410 9.18 41.01 23.06
CA GLU A 410 8.25 40.05 23.69
C GLU A 410 8.04 38.84 22.78
N ARG A 411 7.78 37.67 23.40
CA ARG A 411 7.43 36.43 22.68
C ARG A 411 6.11 36.63 21.95
N ARG A 412 6.04 36.13 20.72
CA ARG A 412 4.82 36.19 19.92
C ARG A 412 4.01 34.91 20.04
N THR A 413 2.70 35.08 19.93
CA THR A 413 1.72 34.01 19.85
C THR A 413 0.87 34.22 18.61
N TRP A 414 0.63 33.15 17.85
CA TRP A 414 -0.27 33.12 16.70
C TRP A 414 -1.42 32.17 17.00
N THR A 415 -2.62 32.49 16.51
CA THR A 415 -3.85 31.76 16.79
C THR A 415 -4.63 31.52 15.51
N PHE A 416 -5.12 30.30 15.29
CA PHE A 416 -5.88 29.92 14.10
C PHE A 416 -7.16 29.16 14.50
N ASP A 417 -8.30 29.53 13.89
CA ASP A 417 -9.66 29.09 14.29
C ASP A 417 -10.23 27.91 13.48
N ARG A 418 -9.42 27.23 12.66
CA ARG A 418 -9.91 26.19 11.74
C ARG A 418 -10.10 24.83 12.37
#